data_AF-A0A914VH31-F1
#
_entry.id   AF-A0A914VH31-F1
#
_cell.length_a   1.000
_cell.length_b   1.000
_cell.length_c   1.000
_cell.angle_alpha   90.00
_cell.angle_beta   90.00
_cell.angle_gamma   90.00
#
_symmetry.space_group_name_H-M   'P 1'
#
loop_
_entity.id
_entity.type
_entity.pdbx_description
1 polymer ?
#
loop_
_entity_poly.entity_id
_entity_poly.type
_entity_poly.pdbx_seq_one_letter_code
_entity_poly.pdbx_strand_id
1 'polypeptide(L)'
;MGQSPSSATCRASPTNAYWNNFSNPNLPEQSIGNATLLPAFLAYAIVGAIASVFNLICILVFLTKKEHRQKYLFYTLLAIGNLFNTVFMFLAGISRRQMIFTNQFNQVRSSFECLQQVAPHFQVIGGQLPALVILIVNVERFIAVYRYA
;
A
#
# COMPACT_ATOMS: atom_id res chain seq x y z
N MET A 1 5.68 23.93 -35.57
CA MET A 1 4.97 24.26 -34.32
C MET A 1 4.15 23.02 -33.95
N GLY A 2 4.74 21.95 -33.43
CA GLY A 2 5.26 21.86 -32.06
C GLY A 2 4.25 21.12 -31.18
N GLN A 3 3.89 19.88 -31.56
CA GLN A 3 3.11 18.97 -30.70
C GLN A 3 4.05 18.37 -29.65
N SER A 4 3.78 18.61 -28.36
CA SER A 4 4.37 17.88 -27.23
C SER A 4 3.65 18.27 -25.93
N PRO A 5 3.64 17.43 -24.88
CA PRO A 5 2.99 16.13 -24.85
C PRO A 5 1.96 16.08 -23.70
N SER A 6 1.10 15.07 -23.74
CA SER A 6 0.25 14.59 -22.65
C SER A 6 0.88 14.78 -21.27
N SER A 7 0.47 15.83 -20.57
CA SER A 7 0.79 16.05 -19.16
C SER A 7 0.03 15.03 -18.33
N ALA A 8 0.67 13.88 -18.08
CA ALA A 8 0.19 12.88 -17.14
C ALA A 8 0.23 13.48 -15.72
N THR A 9 -0.85 14.16 -15.37
CA THR A 9 -1.15 14.56 -14.00
C THR A 9 -1.20 13.31 -13.12
N CYS A 10 -0.48 13.29 -11.99
CA CYS A 10 -0.88 12.47 -10.84
C CYS A 10 -2.12 13.06 -10.13
N ARG A 11 -3.06 13.56 -10.93
CA ARG A 11 -4.46 13.73 -10.57
C ARG A 11 -5.10 12.49 -11.17
N ALA A 12 -5.80 11.70 -10.37
CA ALA A 12 -6.74 10.72 -10.93
C ALA A 12 -7.59 11.50 -11.95
N SER A 13 -7.44 11.18 -13.23
CA SER A 13 -8.30 11.75 -14.26
C SER A 13 -9.73 11.38 -13.85
N PRO A 14 -10.61 12.36 -13.56
CA PRO A 14 -11.94 12.06 -13.07
C PRO A 14 -12.77 11.57 -14.25
N THR A 15 -12.63 10.30 -14.60
CA THR A 15 -13.62 9.64 -15.45
C THR A 15 -14.89 9.45 -14.62
N ASN A 16 -15.83 10.36 -14.89
CA ASN A 16 -17.28 10.18 -14.86
C ASN A 16 -18.03 10.42 -13.53
N ALA A 17 -18.92 11.42 -13.62
CA ALA A 17 -20.14 11.70 -12.86
C ALA A 17 -20.04 12.09 -11.37
N TYR A 18 -19.10 11.57 -10.58
CA TYR A 18 -19.12 11.81 -9.12
C TYR A 18 -18.58 13.19 -8.71
N TRP A 19 -17.68 13.77 -9.50
CA TRP A 19 -17.01 15.06 -9.19
C TRP A 19 -17.79 16.30 -9.61
N ASN A 20 -18.76 16.18 -10.53
CA ASN A 20 -19.54 17.32 -11.01
C ASN A 20 -20.45 17.93 -9.91
N ASN A 21 -20.78 17.14 -8.88
CA ASN A 21 -21.53 17.61 -7.70
C ASN A 21 -20.63 18.29 -6.64
N PHE A 22 -19.31 18.19 -6.77
CA PHE A 22 -18.34 18.86 -5.89
C PHE A 22 -17.92 20.24 -6.42
N SER A 23 -18.27 20.55 -7.67
CA SER A 23 -17.97 21.81 -8.35
C SER A 23 -18.93 22.94 -7.94
N ASN A 24 -19.25 23.08 -6.64
CA ASN A 24 -19.91 24.28 -6.16
C ASN A 24 -18.82 25.31 -5.82
N PRO A 25 -18.70 26.42 -6.58
CA PRO A 25 -17.63 27.41 -6.40
C PRO A 25 -17.71 28.18 -5.06
N ASN A 26 -18.76 27.94 -4.25
CA ASN A 26 -18.97 28.58 -2.95
C ASN A 26 -18.58 27.70 -1.74
N LEU A 27 -18.00 26.52 -1.95
CA LEU A 27 -17.47 25.67 -0.87
C LEU A 27 -15.94 25.63 -0.96
N PRO A 28 -15.20 25.75 0.16
CA PRO A 28 -13.76 25.57 0.13
C PRO A 28 -13.48 24.11 -0.24
N GLU A 29 -13.14 23.87 -1.51
CA GLU A 29 -12.89 22.56 -2.15
C GLU A 29 -11.90 21.68 -1.34
N GLN A 30 -11.08 22.32 -0.51
CA GLN A 30 -10.12 21.70 0.40
C GLN A 30 -10.76 21.09 1.66
N SER A 31 -11.90 21.60 2.16
CA SER A 31 -12.49 21.16 3.43
C SER A 31 -13.19 19.79 3.32
N ILE A 32 -13.87 19.54 2.20
CA ILE A 32 -14.65 18.31 2.01
C ILE A 32 -13.73 17.15 1.64
N GLY A 33 -12.68 17.38 0.83
CA GLY A 33 -11.64 16.40 0.55
C GLY A 33 -10.89 15.97 1.83
N ASN A 34 -10.53 16.93 2.68
CA ASN A 34 -9.84 16.64 3.94
C ASN A 34 -10.73 15.83 4.92
N ALA A 35 -12.04 16.08 4.95
CA ALA A 35 -12.97 15.35 5.83
C ALA A 35 -13.07 13.85 5.51
N THR A 36 -12.91 13.46 4.25
CA THR A 36 -12.97 12.04 3.82
C THR A 36 -11.58 11.40 3.71
N LEU A 37 -10.55 12.15 3.31
CA LEU A 37 -9.20 11.62 3.10
C LEU A 37 -8.43 11.43 4.42
N LEU A 38 -8.61 12.34 5.38
CA LEU A 38 -7.94 12.26 6.67
C LEU A 38 -8.27 10.97 7.45
N PRO A 39 -9.54 10.53 7.60
CA PRO A 39 -9.84 9.25 8.26
C PRO A 39 -9.38 8.02 7.47
N ALA A 40 -9.25 8.12 6.14
CA ALA A 40 -8.67 7.03 5.36
C ALA A 40 -7.16 6.89 5.64
N PHE A 41 -6.39 7.97 5.58
CA PHE A 41 -4.96 7.94 5.92
C PHE A 41 -4.73 7.62 7.41
N LEU A 42 -5.63 8.14 8.25
CA LEU A 42 -6.18 7.56 9.48
C LEU A 42 -5.93 6.05 9.71
N ALA A 43 -6.86 5.31 9.12
CA ALA A 43 -6.94 3.87 9.14
C ALA A 43 -5.68 3.23 8.54
N TYR A 44 -5.13 3.77 7.45
CA TYR A 44 -3.91 3.22 6.83
C TYR A 44 -2.74 3.13 7.81
N ALA A 45 -2.50 4.18 8.60
CA ALA A 45 -1.44 4.14 9.59
C ALA A 45 -1.77 3.19 10.75
N ILE A 46 -2.99 3.22 11.29
CA ILE A 46 -3.36 2.36 12.42
C ILE A 46 -3.27 0.88 12.03
N VAL A 47 -3.90 0.50 10.91
CA VAL A 47 -3.89 -0.87 10.40
C VAL A 47 -2.47 -1.31 10.07
N GLY A 48 -1.68 -0.46 9.39
CA GLY A 48 -0.28 -0.75 9.09
C GLY A 48 0.56 -0.98 10.35
N ALA A 49 0.38 -0.17 11.39
CA ALA A 49 1.11 -0.32 12.66
C ALA A 49 0.73 -1.62 13.38
N ILE A 50 -0.57 -1.87 13.57
CA ILE A 50 -1.08 -3.07 14.24
C ILE A 50 -0.62 -4.33 13.50
N ALA A 51 -0.81 -4.36 12.18
CA ALA A 51 -0.43 -5.50 11.36
C ALA A 51 1.10 -5.73 11.36
N SER A 52 1.91 -4.66 11.41
CA SER A 52 3.37 -4.80 11.53
C SER A 52 3.76 -5.46 12.85
N VAL A 53 3.13 -5.09 13.97
CA VAL A 53 3.39 -5.71 15.28
C VAL A 53 3.05 -7.20 15.25
N PHE A 54 1.89 -7.58 14.74
CA PHE A 54 1.51 -8.99 14.65
C PHE A 54 2.44 -9.80 13.75
N ASN A 55 2.84 -9.27 12.59
CA ASN A 55 3.79 -9.97 11.71
C ASN A 55 5.18 -10.10 12.37
N LEU A 56 5.62 -9.11 13.14
CA LEU A 56 6.86 -9.19 13.92
C LEU A 56 6.78 -10.32 14.96
N ILE A 57 5.66 -10.42 15.70
CA ILE A 57 5.43 -11.50 16.66
C ILE A 57 5.48 -12.86 15.97
N CYS A 58 4.82 -13.02 14.81
CA CYS A 58 4.86 -14.25 14.04
C CYS A 58 6.29 -14.64 13.64
N ILE A 59 7.07 -13.70 13.12
CA ILE A 59 8.48 -13.92 12.76
C ILE A 59 9.27 -14.37 13.99
N LEU A 60 9.13 -13.68 15.13
CA LEU A 60 9.82 -14.04 16.36
C LEU A 60 9.47 -15.46 16.80
N VAL A 61 8.18 -15.81 16.85
CA VAL A 61 7.71 -17.14 17.26
C VAL A 61 8.28 -18.24 16.36
N PHE A 62 8.27 -18.03 15.04
CA PHE A 62 8.78 -19.02 14.08
C PHE A 62 10.31 -19.15 14.13
N LEU A 63 11.02 -18.06 14.44
CA LEU A 63 12.47 -18.10 14.60
C LEU A 63 12.90 -18.68 15.96
N THR A 64 12.14 -18.47 17.05
CA THR A 64 12.55 -18.95 18.39
C THR A 64 12.54 -20.47 18.48
N LYS A 65 11.55 -21.16 17.90
CA LYS A 65 11.46 -22.63 18.02
C LYS A 65 12.19 -23.35 16.89
N LYS A 66 13.29 -24.02 17.21
CA LYS A 66 14.16 -24.75 16.25
C LYS A 66 13.38 -25.78 15.41
N GLU A 67 12.43 -26.49 16.03
CA GLU A 67 11.57 -27.49 15.40
C GLU A 67 10.58 -26.90 14.36
N HIS A 68 10.24 -25.62 14.49
CA HIS A 68 9.31 -24.94 13.58
C HIS A 68 10.01 -24.30 12.36
N ARG A 69 11.34 -24.12 12.38
CA ARG A 69 12.06 -23.38 11.33
C ARG A 69 11.98 -24.03 9.95
N GLN A 70 12.05 -25.36 9.88
CA GLN A 70 12.00 -26.08 8.61
C GLN A 70 10.58 -26.29 8.11
N LYS A 71 9.62 -26.53 9.03
CA LYS A 71 8.22 -26.83 8.67
C LYS A 71 7.39 -25.58 8.32
N TYR A 72 7.76 -24.42 8.85
CA TYR A 72 7.03 -23.16 8.67
C TYR A 72 7.84 -22.10 7.91
N LEU A 73 8.80 -22.54 7.08
CA LEU A 73 9.65 -21.62 6.30
C LEU A 73 8.82 -20.69 5.39
N PHE A 74 7.83 -21.24 4.68
CA PHE A 74 6.93 -20.42 3.84
C PHE A 74 6.07 -19.45 4.64
N TYR A 75 5.63 -19.83 5.84
CA TYR A 75 4.88 -18.93 6.72
C TYR A 75 5.77 -17.81 7.28
N THR A 76 7.05 -18.09 7.54
CA THR A 76 8.03 -17.07 7.91
C THR A 76 8.26 -16.09 6.76
N LEU A 77 8.43 -16.58 5.54
CA LEU A 77 8.56 -15.73 4.34
C LEU A 77 7.30 -14.88 4.10
N LEU A 78 6.12 -15.46 4.31
CA LEU A 78 4.85 -14.75 4.23
C LEU A 78 4.76 -13.63 5.27
N ALA A 79 5.16 -13.91 6.51
CA ALA A 79 5.17 -12.93 7.60
C ALA A 79 6.17 -11.79 7.32
N ILE A 80 7.33 -12.10 6.73
CA ILE A 80 8.31 -11.08 6.29
C ILE A 80 7.71 -10.21 5.16
N GLY A 81 7.13 -10.83 4.14
CA GLY A 81 6.48 -10.10 3.04
C GLY A 81 5.35 -9.19 3.53
N ASN A 82 4.52 -9.70 4.45
CA ASN A 82 3.46 -8.93 5.08
C ASN A 82 4.03 -7.79 5.94
N LEU A 83 5.11 -8.03 6.70
CA LEU A 83 5.76 -6.99 7.51
C LEU A 83 6.23 -5.82 6.64
N PHE A 84 6.90 -6.09 5.51
CA PHE A 84 7.30 -5.04 4.58
C PHE A 84 6.08 -4.27 4.07
N ASN A 85 5.05 -4.97 3.60
CA ASN A 85 3.83 -4.34 3.11
C ASN A 85 3.18 -3.42 4.16
N THR A 86 3.05 -3.88 5.40
CA THR A 86 2.36 -3.14 6.46
C THR A 86 3.19 -1.97 6.97
N VAL A 87 4.52 -2.07 6.97
CA VAL A 87 5.41 -0.95 7.28
C VAL A 87 5.30 0.15 6.22
N PHE A 88 5.28 -0.21 4.94
CA PHE A 88 5.09 0.78 3.87
C PHE A 88 3.69 1.40 3.89
N MET A 89 2.67 0.62 4.23
CA MET A 89 1.31 1.12 4.45
C MET A 89 1.27 2.16 5.59
N PHE A 90 1.98 1.91 6.68
CA PHE A 90 2.11 2.84 7.80
C PHE A 90 2.79 4.15 7.39
N LEU A 91 3.95 4.06 6.73
CA LEU A 91 4.70 5.22 6.25
C LEU A 91 3.93 6.02 5.19
N ALA A 92 3.19 5.35 4.31
CA ALA A 92 2.29 5.98 3.35
C ALA A 92 1.16 6.76 4.05
N GLY A 93 0.59 6.18 5.12
CA GLY A 93 -0.42 6.84 5.95
C GLY A 93 0.09 8.11 6.62
N ILE A 94 1.31 8.08 7.17
CA ILE A 94 1.93 9.26 7.82
C ILE A 94 2.29 10.33 6.79
N SER A 95 3.01 9.97 5.73
CA SER A 95 3.46 10.91 4.71
C SER A 95 2.30 11.64 4.03
N ARG A 96 1.21 10.94 3.73
CA ARG A 96 0.00 11.55 3.14
C ARG A 96 -0.71 12.51 4.09
N ARG A 97 -0.73 12.22 5.39
CA ARG A 97 -1.24 13.17 6.38
C ARG A 97 -0.37 14.41 6.50
N GLN A 98 0.94 14.22 6.54
CA GLN A 98 1.87 15.36 6.61
C GLN A 98 1.68 16.29 5.41
N MET A 99 1.46 15.76 4.21
CA MET A 99 1.15 16.55 3.01
C MET A 99 -0.18 17.31 3.10
N ILE A 100 -1.20 16.76 3.78
CA ILE A 100 -2.45 17.49 4.08
C ILE A 100 -2.16 18.63 5.04
N PHE A 101 -1.44 18.39 6.14
CA PHE A 101 -1.14 19.42 7.14
C PHE A 101 -0.25 20.54 6.62
N THR A 102 0.66 20.25 5.69
CA THR A 102 1.51 21.27 5.04
C THR A 102 0.84 21.94 3.85
N ASN A 103 -0.44 21.65 3.57
CA ASN A 103 -1.19 22.12 2.40
C ASN A 103 -0.52 21.81 1.04
N GLN A 104 0.39 20.83 1.00
CA GLN A 104 1.08 20.43 -0.23
C GLN A 104 0.37 19.29 -0.98
N PHE A 105 -0.74 18.78 -0.45
CA PHE A 105 -1.48 17.68 -1.04
C PHE A 105 -2.05 17.99 -2.44
N ASN A 106 -2.41 19.25 -2.71
CA ASN A 106 -3.03 19.69 -3.97
C ASN A 106 -2.03 20.27 -4.98
N GLN A 107 -0.72 20.22 -4.72
CA GLN A 107 0.26 20.77 -5.66
C GLN A 107 0.36 19.89 -6.91
N VAL A 108 0.30 20.53 -8.07
CA VAL A 108 0.48 19.87 -9.37
C VAL A 108 1.91 19.37 -9.44
N ARG A 109 2.08 18.06 -9.47
CA ARG A 109 3.37 17.37 -9.46
C ARG A 109 3.59 16.67 -10.80
N SER A 110 4.82 16.71 -11.32
CA SER A 110 5.18 16.01 -12.56
C SER A 110 5.02 14.50 -12.38
N SER A 111 4.72 13.76 -13.45
CA SER A 111 4.59 12.30 -13.41
C SER A 111 5.86 11.63 -12.87
N PHE A 112 7.01 12.20 -13.19
CA PHE A 112 8.31 11.71 -12.74
C PHE A 112 8.53 11.97 -11.23
N GLU A 113 8.14 13.14 -10.73
CA GLU A 113 8.21 13.49 -9.31
C GLU A 113 7.22 12.68 -8.45
N CYS A 114 6.14 12.21 -9.06
CA CYS A 114 5.17 11.31 -8.46
C CYS A 114 5.68 9.87 -8.40
N LEU A 115 6.34 9.40 -9.46
CA LEU A 115 7.08 8.13 -9.45
C LEU A 115 8.19 8.18 -8.39
N GLN A 116 8.94 9.27 -8.27
CA GLN A 116 10.02 9.35 -7.29
C GLN A 116 9.55 9.32 -5.82
N GLN A 117 8.24 9.35 -5.58
CA GLN A 117 7.69 9.18 -4.24
C GLN A 117 7.90 7.73 -3.78
N VAL A 118 8.69 7.58 -2.72
CA VAL A 118 9.10 6.28 -2.16
C VAL A 118 7.88 5.44 -1.74
N ALA A 119 6.90 6.05 -1.09
CA ALA A 119 5.75 5.35 -0.51
C ALA A 119 4.95 4.47 -1.50
N PRO A 120 4.50 4.95 -2.68
CA PRO A 120 3.71 4.14 -3.61
C PRO A 120 4.49 2.95 -4.20
N HIS A 121 5.77 3.12 -4.56
CA HIS A 121 6.53 2.03 -5.19
C HIS A 121 6.75 0.85 -4.25
N PHE A 122 7.20 1.14 -3.04
CA PHE A 122 7.44 0.10 -2.05
C PHE A 122 6.14 -0.56 -1.57
N GLN A 123 5.01 0.15 -1.59
CA GLN A 123 3.72 -0.43 -1.28
C GLN A 123 3.23 -1.39 -2.38
N VAL A 124 3.45 -1.05 -3.66
CA VAL A 124 3.12 -1.97 -4.77
C VAL A 124 3.96 -3.24 -4.68
N ILE A 125 5.28 -3.10 -4.53
CA ILE A 125 6.20 -4.24 -4.40
C ILE A 125 5.89 -5.06 -3.14
N GLY A 126 5.66 -4.37 -2.02
CA GLY A 126 5.30 -4.98 -0.74
C GLY A 126 4.01 -5.79 -0.82
N GLY A 127 3.03 -5.36 -1.62
CA GLY A 127 1.80 -6.13 -1.86
C GLY A 127 2.00 -7.40 -2.70
N GLN A 128 2.98 -7.41 -3.61
CA GLN A 128 3.23 -8.57 -4.48
C GLN A 128 3.96 -9.72 -3.76
N LEU A 129 4.82 -9.41 -2.79
CA LEU A 129 5.59 -10.42 -2.05
C LEU A 129 4.68 -11.45 -1.33
N PRO A 130 3.68 -11.05 -0.52
CA PRO A 130 2.72 -11.97 0.08
C PRO A 130 1.96 -12.80 -0.96
N ALA A 131 1.52 -12.18 -2.06
CA ALA A 131 0.78 -12.86 -3.12
C ALA A 131 1.61 -13.97 -3.78
N LEU A 132 2.90 -13.69 -4.04
CA LEU A 132 3.84 -14.65 -4.60
C LEU A 132 4.11 -15.82 -3.64
N VAL A 133 4.27 -15.55 -2.34
CA VAL A 133 4.46 -16.62 -1.35
C VAL A 133 3.23 -17.52 -1.25
N ILE A 134 2.02 -16.93 -1.24
CA ILE A 134 0.77 -17.71 -1.23
C ILE A 134 0.66 -18.58 -2.48
N LEU A 135 1.02 -18.05 -3.65
CA LEU A 135 1.04 -18.83 -4.89
C LEU A 135 1.98 -20.04 -4.78
N ILE A 136 3.21 -19.84 -4.29
CA ILE A 136 4.18 -20.94 -4.10
C ILE A 136 3.62 -22.01 -3.16
N VAL A 137 3.03 -21.61 -2.03
CA VAL A 137 2.43 -22.56 -1.06
C VAL A 137 1.30 -23.36 -1.70
N ASN A 138 0.46 -22.72 -2.53
CA ASN A 138 -0.62 -23.41 -3.22
C ASN A 138 -0.09 -24.38 -4.29
N VAL A 139 0.97 -24.02 -5.00
CA VAL A 139 1.63 -24.90 -5.98
C VAL A 139 2.26 -26.11 -5.29
N GLU A 140 2.94 -25.92 -4.16
CA GLU A 140 3.50 -27.02 -3.37
C GLU A 140 2.42 -28.00 -2.93
N ARG A 141 1.29 -27.49 -2.42
CA ARG A 141 0.13 -28.31 -2.04
C ARG A 141 -0.46 -29.08 -3.23
N PHE A 142 -0.57 -28.43 -4.38
CA PHE A 142 -1.07 -29.07 -5.60
C PHE A 142 -0.16 -30.22 -6.05
N ILE A 143 1.15 -30.00 -6.10
CA ILE A 143 2.14 -31.02 -6.46
C ILE A 143 2.12 -32.16 -5.45
N ALA A 144 2.00 -31.86 -4.16
CA ALA A 144 1.91 -32.89 -3.13
C ALA A 144 0.69 -33.79 -3.36
N VAL A 145 -0.50 -33.23 -3.58
CA VAL A 145 -1.71 -34.02 -3.86
C VAL A 145 -1.54 -34.89 -5.11
N TYR A 146 -0.98 -34.33 -6.19
CA TYR A 146 -0.81 -35.07 -7.45
C TYR A 146 0.24 -36.18 -7.36
N ARG A 147 1.25 -36.04 -6.50
CA ARG A 147 2.29 -37.06 -6.31
C ARG A 147 1.83 -38.23 -5.43
N TYR A 148 0.80 -38.03 -4.61
CA TYR A 148 0.22 -39.08 -3.75
C TYR A 148 -1.06 -39.72 -4.34
N ALA A 149 -1.55 -39.24 -5.48
CA ALA A 149 -2.64 -39.83 -6.26
C ALA A 149 -2.09 -40.78 -7.33
#